data_AF-B8GIF1-F1
#
_entry.id   AF-B8GIF1-F1
#
_cell.length_a   1.000
_cell.length_b   1.000
_cell.length_c   1.000
_cell.angle_alpha   90.00
_cell.angle_beta   90.00
_cell.angle_gamma   90.00
#
_symmetry.space_group_name_H-M   'P 1'
#
loop_
_entity.id
_entity.type
_entity.pdbx_description
1 polymer ?
#
loop_
_entity_poly.entity_id
_entity_poly.type
_entity_poly.pdbx_seq_one_letter_code
_entity_poly.pdbx_strand_id
1 'polypeptide(L)'
;MLEESLLFIDDVEADQFIRFMKSKDCRTQKRREGHVVEDILMRGSVGNLIAMLEEMIAADPESYGESTENDKLLLFQTLMEPIEEEMTSEVMIPLMLAETRLARDYIADVNTRFNEGDVFATSEFSIGAELDRPSLERMVEGKSRDEQISSLGELLFLALHLKIMKQNNLIQEGPDGVILRQKMNPDDVSIEYRVTDLARIDIEVQNAHHLSLVKRVSFTSKTRVLIDPSLYCICSDDELLDAIAPLSST
;
A
#
# COMPACT_ATOMS: atom_id res chain seq x y z
N MET A 1 -27.82 24.64 4.03
CA MET A 1 -27.21 23.86 5.11
C MET A 1 -25.86 23.41 4.59
N LEU A 2 -24.77 23.94 5.13
CA LEU A 2 -23.42 23.44 4.89
C LEU A 2 -23.12 22.44 6.01
N GLU A 3 -23.52 21.19 5.80
CA GLU A 3 -23.15 20.09 6.70
C GLU A 3 -21.76 19.61 6.26
N GLU A 4 -20.74 19.91 7.07
CA GLU A 4 -19.39 19.38 6.84
C GLU A 4 -19.22 18.06 7.56
N SER A 5 -18.62 17.09 6.86
CA SER A 5 -18.41 15.76 7.41
C SER A 5 -17.00 15.29 7.16
N LEU A 6 -16.38 14.79 8.23
CA LEU A 6 -15.04 14.19 8.19
C LEU A 6 -15.17 12.68 8.38
N LEU A 7 -14.41 11.93 7.59
CA LEU A 7 -14.35 10.48 7.64
C LEU A 7 -13.06 10.06 8.33
N PHE A 8 -13.20 9.31 9.42
CA PHE A 8 -12.08 8.75 10.17
C PHE A 8 -12.00 7.25 9.92
N ILE A 9 -10.78 6.77 9.67
CA ILE A 9 -10.49 5.34 9.52
C ILE A 9 -10.46 4.68 10.91
N ASP A 10 -9.93 5.39 11.91
CA ASP A 10 -9.89 4.95 13.31
C ASP A 10 -10.96 5.65 14.17
N ASP A 11 -11.63 4.85 14.99
CA ASP A 11 -12.61 5.31 15.99
C ASP A 11 -11.97 6.18 17.08
N VAL A 12 -10.69 5.93 17.41
CA VAL A 12 -9.95 6.69 18.42
C VAL A 12 -9.68 8.10 17.94
N GLU A 13 -9.21 8.26 16.70
CA GLU A 13 -9.02 9.58 16.06
C GLU A 13 -10.35 10.34 15.97
N ALA A 14 -11.42 9.66 15.56
CA ALA A 14 -12.75 10.26 15.52
C ALA A 14 -13.20 10.76 16.91
N ASP A 15 -12.94 9.99 17.96
CA ASP A 15 -13.27 10.37 19.34
C ASP A 15 -12.41 11.54 19.84
N GLN A 16 -11.12 11.57 19.48
CA GLN A 16 -10.23 12.70 19.77
C GLN A 16 -10.72 13.97 19.08
N PHE A 17 -11.07 13.88 17.80
CA PHE A 17 -11.63 14.99 17.03
C PHE A 17 -12.96 15.47 17.62
N ILE A 18 -13.87 14.57 17.99
CA ILE A 18 -15.13 14.94 18.66
C ILE A 18 -14.87 15.66 19.98
N ARG A 19 -13.91 15.20 20.79
CA ARG A 19 -13.54 15.88 22.05
C ARG A 19 -13.00 17.28 21.78
N PHE A 20 -12.15 17.43 20.76
CA PHE A 20 -11.64 18.73 20.32
C PHE A 20 -12.79 19.66 19.91
N MET A 21 -13.68 19.22 19.02
CA MET A 21 -14.83 20.02 18.58
C MET A 21 -15.77 20.40 19.73
N LYS A 22 -16.01 19.48 20.68
CA LYS A 22 -16.78 19.79 21.89
C LYS A 22 -16.10 20.84 22.78
N SER A 23 -14.77 20.88 22.82
CA SER A 23 -14.03 21.91 23.55
C SER A 23 -14.12 23.30 22.90
N LYS A 24 -14.53 23.35 21.62
CA LYS A 24 -14.82 24.57 20.86
C LYS A 24 -16.32 24.90 20.85
N ASP A 25 -17.11 24.30 21.74
CA ASP A 25 -18.57 24.42 21.79
C ASP A 25 -19.29 24.01 20.49
N CYS A 26 -18.63 23.25 19.60
CA CYS A 26 -19.24 22.75 18.39
C CYS A 26 -20.04 21.47 18.64
N ARG A 27 -21.23 21.38 18.05
CA ARG A 27 -22.05 20.17 18.07
C ARG A 27 -21.55 19.19 17.02
N THR A 28 -21.27 17.98 17.45
CA THR A 28 -20.82 16.89 16.59
C THR A 28 -21.67 15.65 16.80
N GLN A 29 -21.90 14.90 15.73
CA GLN A 29 -22.58 13.61 15.74
C GLN A 29 -21.66 12.55 15.15
N LYS A 30 -21.32 11.53 15.95
CA LYS A 30 -20.62 10.32 15.48
C LYS A 30 -21.63 9.40 14.81
N ARG A 31 -21.39 9.00 13.56
CA ARG A 31 -22.12 7.95 12.86
C ARG A 31 -21.14 6.92 12.35
N ARG A 32 -21.43 5.64 12.59
CA ARG A 32 -20.68 4.56 11.98
C ARG A 32 -21.31 4.27 10.63
N GLU A 33 -20.57 4.49 9.55
CA GLU A 33 -21.02 4.21 8.20
C GLU A 33 -20.28 2.98 7.68
N GLY A 34 -21.05 2.03 7.13
CA GLY A 34 -20.47 0.91 6.39
C GLY A 34 -20.08 1.42 5.01
N HIS A 35 -18.80 1.29 4.66
CA HIS A 35 -18.28 1.59 3.34
C HIS A 35 -17.98 0.28 2.62
N VAL A 36 -18.39 0.22 1.36
CA VAL A 36 -17.96 -0.84 0.46
C VAL A 36 -16.77 -0.29 -0.31
N VAL A 37 -15.61 -0.90 -0.11
CA VAL A 37 -14.40 -0.63 -0.91
C VAL A 37 -14.31 -1.72 -1.96
N GLU A 38 -14.43 -1.32 -3.21
CA GLU A 38 -14.30 -2.20 -4.36
C GLU A 38 -12.94 -1.97 -5.00
N ASP A 39 -12.07 -2.97 -4.92
CA ASP A 39 -10.80 -3.01 -5.61
C ASP A 39 -10.90 -3.91 -6.84
N ILE A 40 -10.19 -3.55 -7.90
CA ILE A 40 -10.00 -4.42 -9.05
C ILE A 40 -8.53 -4.78 -9.10
N LEU A 41 -8.27 -6.08 -9.07
CA LEU A 41 -6.93 -6.63 -8.95
C LEU A 41 -6.59 -7.39 -10.21
N MET A 42 -5.44 -7.11 -10.80
CA MET A 42 -4.86 -7.95 -11.84
C MET A 42 -4.04 -9.03 -11.19
N ARG A 43 -4.38 -10.28 -11.49
CA ARG A 43 -3.74 -11.48 -10.96
C ARG A 43 -3.16 -12.32 -12.09
N GLY A 44 -1.94 -12.78 -11.90
CA GLY A 44 -1.29 -13.73 -12.80
C GLY A 44 0.03 -14.22 -12.23
N SER A 45 0.78 -14.97 -13.04
CA SER A 45 2.15 -15.32 -12.69
C SER A 45 3.10 -14.14 -12.93
N VAL A 46 4.20 -14.09 -12.18
CA VAL A 46 5.27 -13.10 -12.32
C VAL A 46 5.76 -13.03 -13.76
N GLY A 47 6.01 -14.18 -14.40
CA GLY A 47 6.50 -14.23 -15.79
C GLY A 47 5.50 -13.63 -16.78
N ASN A 48 4.22 -13.93 -16.62
CA ASN A 48 3.17 -13.41 -17.50
C ASN A 48 2.95 -11.90 -17.31
N LEU A 49 3.03 -11.40 -16.06
CA LEU A 49 2.95 -9.96 -15.82
C LEU A 49 4.12 -9.21 -16.44
N ILE A 50 5.35 -9.73 -16.29
CA ILE A 50 6.54 -9.15 -16.92
C ILE A 50 6.35 -9.08 -18.43
N ALA A 51 5.95 -10.19 -19.06
CA ALA A 51 5.72 -10.24 -20.50
C ALA A 51 4.69 -9.21 -20.97
N MET A 52 3.56 -9.10 -20.27
CA MET A 52 2.53 -8.11 -20.60
C MET A 52 3.06 -6.67 -20.47
N LEU A 53 3.71 -6.34 -19.35
CA LEU A 53 4.19 -4.98 -19.08
C LEU A 53 5.30 -4.57 -20.06
N GLU A 54 6.18 -5.50 -20.44
CA GLU A 54 7.19 -5.27 -21.46
C GLU A 54 6.57 -5.03 -22.84
N GLU A 55 5.53 -5.78 -23.20
CA GLU A 55 4.79 -5.58 -24.46
C GLU A 55 4.11 -4.21 -24.50
N MET A 56 3.48 -3.77 -23.39
CA MET A 56 2.86 -2.45 -23.28
C MET A 56 3.88 -1.31 -23.45
N ILE A 57 5.05 -1.42 -22.79
CA ILE A 57 6.12 -0.44 -22.92
C ILE A 57 6.68 -0.43 -24.34
N ALA A 58 6.88 -1.60 -24.95
CA ALA A 58 7.40 -1.72 -26.30
C ALA A 58 6.41 -1.19 -27.37
N ALA A 59 5.11 -1.27 -27.11
CA ALA A 59 4.08 -0.75 -28.00
C ALA A 59 4.02 0.79 -28.02
N ASP A 60 4.39 1.46 -26.91
CA ASP A 60 4.38 2.91 -26.80
C ASP A 60 5.53 3.46 -25.92
N PRO A 61 6.79 3.36 -26.39
CA PRO A 61 7.96 3.71 -25.57
C PRO A 61 8.08 5.21 -25.28
N GLU A 62 7.38 6.07 -26.05
CA GLU A 62 7.40 7.52 -25.81
C GLU A 62 6.50 7.92 -24.62
N SER A 63 5.47 7.13 -24.35
CA SER A 63 4.57 7.34 -23.20
C SER A 63 5.14 6.82 -21.88
N TYR A 64 5.99 5.80 -21.92
CA TYR A 64 6.59 5.19 -20.73
C TYR A 64 8.06 5.60 -20.62
N GLY A 65 8.32 6.70 -19.90
CA GLY A 65 9.67 7.17 -19.65
C GLY A 65 10.54 6.16 -18.88
N GLU A 66 11.86 6.36 -18.87
CA GLU A 66 12.75 5.57 -18.02
C GLU A 66 12.42 5.81 -16.54
N SER A 67 12.23 4.73 -15.78
CA SER A 67 12.04 4.81 -14.33
C SER A 67 13.27 5.45 -13.66
N THR A 68 13.04 6.55 -12.97
CA THR A 68 14.02 7.29 -12.19
C THR A 68 14.16 6.74 -10.77
N GLU A 69 15.24 7.08 -10.07
CA GLU A 69 15.39 6.79 -8.63
C GLU A 69 14.24 7.39 -7.79
N ASN A 70 13.64 8.51 -8.23
CA ASN A 70 12.47 9.09 -7.58
C ASN A 70 11.22 8.22 -7.72
N ASP A 71 11.05 7.51 -8.84
CA ASP A 71 9.90 6.63 -9.04
C ASP A 71 9.98 5.42 -8.08
N LYS A 72 11.20 4.95 -7.78
CA LYS A 72 11.41 3.93 -6.74
C LYS A 72 11.01 4.45 -5.36
N LEU A 73 11.34 5.70 -5.04
CA LEU A 73 10.90 6.38 -3.81
C LEU A 73 9.37 6.49 -3.73
N LEU A 74 8.72 6.76 -4.86
CA LEU A 74 7.27 6.81 -4.99
C LEU A 74 6.62 5.44 -4.78
N LEU A 75 7.24 4.35 -5.26
CA LEU A 75 6.83 2.97 -4.95
C LEU A 75 6.85 2.71 -3.44
N PHE A 76 7.91 3.17 -2.74
CA PHE A 76 7.99 3.07 -1.28
C PHE A 76 6.86 3.84 -0.57
N GLN A 77 6.48 5.00 -1.08
CA GLN A 77 5.34 5.78 -0.55
C GLN A 77 4.00 5.10 -0.85
N THR A 78 3.85 4.50 -2.04
CA THR A 78 2.63 3.78 -2.48
C THR A 78 2.34 2.55 -1.64
N LEU A 79 3.39 1.86 -1.18
CA LEU A 79 3.27 0.69 -0.32
C LEU A 79 2.90 1.05 1.13
N MET A 80 3.16 2.30 1.54
CA MET A 80 2.96 2.78 2.91
C MET A 80 1.65 3.52 3.11
N GLU A 81 1.17 4.23 2.10
CA GLU A 81 -0.05 5.03 2.15
C GLU A 81 -0.92 4.68 0.95
N PRO A 82 -2.26 4.55 1.13
CA PRO A 82 -3.15 4.52 -0.02
C PRO A 82 -3.00 5.87 -0.73
N ILE A 83 -2.27 5.91 -1.84
CA ILE A 83 -2.10 7.13 -2.60
C ILE A 83 -3.48 7.60 -3.05
N GLU A 84 -3.92 8.73 -2.49
CA GLU A 84 -5.16 9.39 -2.88
C GLU A 84 -5.00 10.10 -4.24
N GLU A 85 -3.76 10.39 -4.64
CA GLU A 85 -3.43 10.93 -5.96
C GLU A 85 -3.41 9.84 -7.05
N GLU A 86 -4.10 10.11 -8.16
CA GLU A 86 -4.07 9.26 -9.35
C GLU A 86 -2.66 9.27 -9.95
N MET A 87 -1.83 8.27 -9.58
CA MET A 87 -0.62 7.97 -10.35
C MET A 87 -1.03 7.65 -11.78
N THR A 88 -0.47 8.38 -12.74
CA THR A 88 -0.73 8.12 -14.16
C THR A 88 -0.16 6.75 -14.54
N SER A 89 -0.80 6.06 -15.48
CA SER A 89 -0.32 4.73 -15.87
C SER A 89 1.09 4.76 -16.50
N GLU A 90 1.51 5.92 -17.01
CA GLU A 90 2.83 6.19 -17.59
C GLU A 90 3.96 5.99 -16.57
N VAL A 91 3.70 6.30 -15.30
CA VAL A 91 4.62 6.06 -14.17
C VAL A 91 4.38 4.69 -13.55
N MET A 92 3.10 4.27 -13.46
CA MET A 92 2.74 3.02 -12.79
C MET A 92 3.24 1.78 -13.55
N ILE A 93 3.14 1.72 -14.88
CA ILE A 93 3.54 0.50 -15.63
C ILE A 93 5.04 0.18 -15.48
N PRO A 94 5.98 1.13 -15.68
CA PRO A 94 7.40 0.89 -15.43
C PRO A 94 7.70 0.46 -13.99
N LEU A 95 6.98 1.03 -13.02
CA LEU A 95 7.12 0.70 -11.60
C LEU A 95 6.65 -0.70 -11.27
N MET A 96 5.47 -1.10 -11.76
CA MET A 96 4.97 -2.48 -11.67
C MET A 96 5.96 -3.46 -12.28
N LEU A 97 6.57 -3.12 -13.43
CA LEU A 97 7.56 -3.99 -14.07
C LEU A 97 8.82 -4.12 -13.20
N ALA A 98 9.34 -3.01 -12.67
CA ALA A 98 10.50 -3.02 -11.78
C ALA A 98 10.23 -3.85 -10.51
N GLU A 99 9.08 -3.65 -9.86
CA GLU A 99 8.69 -4.41 -8.67
C GLU A 99 8.51 -5.90 -8.97
N THR A 100 7.83 -6.24 -10.07
CA THR A 100 7.61 -7.64 -10.46
C THR A 100 8.94 -8.36 -10.75
N ARG A 101 9.90 -7.67 -11.38
CA ARG A 101 11.26 -8.21 -11.59
C ARG A 101 12.02 -8.38 -10.28
N LEU A 102 11.95 -7.40 -9.38
CA LEU A 102 12.56 -7.51 -8.05
C LEU A 102 12.00 -8.70 -7.26
N ALA A 103 10.68 -8.94 -7.37
CA ALA A 103 10.05 -10.10 -6.76
C ALA A 103 10.54 -11.42 -7.33
N ARG A 104 10.63 -11.52 -8.65
CA ARG A 104 11.21 -12.68 -9.34
C ARG A 104 12.64 -12.95 -8.86
N ASP A 105 13.47 -11.92 -8.88
CA ASP A 105 14.91 -12.04 -8.61
C ASP A 105 15.17 -12.37 -7.13
N TYR A 106 14.38 -11.81 -6.21
CA TYR A 106 14.43 -12.17 -4.79
C TYR A 106 14.10 -13.65 -4.57
N ILE A 107 13.03 -14.16 -5.18
CA ILE A 107 12.65 -15.57 -5.04
C ILE A 107 13.70 -16.48 -5.67
N ALA A 108 14.30 -16.07 -6.80
CA ALA A 108 15.42 -16.77 -7.42
C ALA A 108 16.65 -16.85 -6.48
N ASP A 109 16.98 -15.75 -5.81
CA ASP A 109 18.07 -15.69 -4.83
C ASP A 109 17.80 -16.64 -3.66
N VAL A 110 16.60 -16.60 -3.07
CA VAL A 110 16.22 -17.49 -1.97
C VAL A 110 16.30 -18.96 -2.39
N ASN A 111 15.76 -19.30 -3.56
CA ASN A 111 15.81 -20.66 -4.10
C ASN A 111 17.26 -21.15 -4.32
N THR A 112 18.19 -20.25 -4.62
CA THR A 112 19.59 -20.59 -4.87
C THR A 112 20.36 -20.76 -3.56
N ARG A 113 20.09 -19.90 -2.57
CA ARG A 113 20.88 -19.82 -1.33
C ARG A 113 20.41 -20.75 -0.23
N PHE A 114 19.14 -21.13 -0.23
CA PHE A 114 18.52 -21.90 0.84
C PHE A 114 17.92 -23.20 0.33
N ASN A 115 17.85 -24.21 1.18
CA ASN A 115 17.16 -25.46 0.94
C ASN A 115 15.79 -25.47 1.61
N GLU A 116 14.93 -26.37 1.17
CA GLU A 116 13.65 -26.59 1.84
C GLU A 116 13.90 -27.05 3.28
N GLY A 117 13.21 -26.42 4.23
CA GLY A 117 13.41 -26.58 5.66
C GLY A 117 14.37 -25.57 6.29
N ASP A 118 15.16 -24.83 5.50
CA ASP A 118 16.09 -23.83 6.05
C ASP A 118 15.33 -22.60 6.57
N VAL A 119 15.80 -22.06 7.69
CA VAL A 119 15.41 -20.74 8.20
C VAL A 119 16.24 -19.68 7.48
N PHE A 120 15.60 -18.74 6.79
CA PHE A 120 16.30 -17.73 6.00
C PHE A 120 16.04 -16.27 6.43
N ALA A 121 15.07 -16.05 7.33
CA ALA A 121 14.84 -14.77 8.01
C ALA A 121 14.48 -15.02 9.48
N THR A 122 14.88 -14.12 10.39
CA THR A 122 14.66 -14.25 11.83
C THR A 122 13.24 -13.82 12.23
N SER A 123 12.80 -14.23 13.43
CA SER A 123 11.45 -13.98 13.96
C SER A 123 11.08 -12.51 14.19
N GLU A 124 12.05 -11.60 14.08
CA GLU A 124 11.82 -10.14 14.14
C GLU A 124 10.94 -9.68 12.96
N PHE A 125 10.89 -10.48 11.89
CA PHE A 125 10.06 -10.27 10.71
C PHE A 125 8.84 -11.18 10.76
N SER A 126 7.80 -10.77 11.49
CA SER A 126 6.52 -11.44 11.38
C SER A 126 5.92 -11.16 10.00
N ILE A 127 5.70 -12.20 9.19
CA ILE A 127 5.13 -12.11 7.85
C ILE A 127 3.63 -11.70 7.89
N GLY A 128 3.10 -11.46 9.09
CA GLY A 128 1.75 -10.98 9.33
C GLY A 128 1.65 -9.80 10.29
N ALA A 129 2.76 -9.22 10.76
CA ALA A 129 2.68 -7.89 11.34
C ALA A 129 2.24 -6.97 10.20
N GLU A 130 1.03 -6.43 10.30
CA GLU A 130 0.69 -5.24 9.55
C GLU A 130 1.84 -4.28 9.82
N LEU A 131 2.63 -4.00 8.79
CA LEU A 131 3.71 -3.03 8.87
C LEU A 131 3.05 -1.66 8.99
N ASP A 132 2.43 -1.40 10.13
CA ASP A 132 1.93 -0.09 10.43
C ASP A 132 3.14 0.84 10.56
N ARG A 133 2.96 2.05 10.03
CA ARG A 133 3.99 3.09 10.04
C ARG A 133 4.60 3.31 11.43
N PRO A 134 3.85 3.31 12.55
CA PRO A 134 4.42 3.43 13.89
C PRO A 134 5.36 2.27 14.29
N SER A 135 5.11 1.05 13.84
CA SER A 135 5.97 -0.10 14.14
C SER A 135 7.26 -0.05 13.34
N LEU A 136 7.18 0.35 12.06
CA LEU A 136 8.35 0.57 11.23
C LEU A 136 9.23 1.72 11.75
N GLU A 137 8.63 2.84 12.14
CA GLU A 137 9.34 4.01 12.68
C GLU A 137 10.09 3.66 13.98
N ARG A 138 9.50 2.82 14.86
CA ARG A 138 10.17 2.31 16.06
C ARG A 138 11.39 1.43 15.75
N MET A 139 11.38 0.68 14.65
CA MET A 139 12.52 -0.17 14.27
C MET A 139 13.75 0.63 13.80
N VAL A 140 13.55 1.89 13.41
CA VAL A 140 14.62 2.77 12.93
C VAL A 140 14.91 3.93 13.89
N GLU A 141 14.26 3.94 15.05
CA GLU A 141 14.45 4.96 16.08
C GLU A 141 15.92 5.04 16.51
N GLY A 142 16.47 6.27 16.57
CA GLY A 142 17.86 6.52 16.96
C GLY A 142 18.89 6.46 15.82
N LYS A 143 18.49 6.11 14.58
CA LYS A 143 19.33 6.25 13.38
C LYS A 143 19.30 7.67 12.81
N SER A 144 20.30 8.05 12.02
CA SER A 144 20.24 9.31 11.25
C SER A 144 19.13 9.26 10.20
N ARG A 145 18.66 10.43 9.73
CA ARG A 145 17.54 10.49 8.77
C ARG A 145 17.79 9.66 7.50
N ASP A 146 19.00 9.70 6.96
CA ASP A 146 19.35 8.95 5.75
C ASP A 146 19.39 7.44 6.03
N GLU A 147 19.90 7.03 7.19
CA GLU A 147 19.89 5.63 7.63
C GLU A 147 18.48 5.12 7.93
N GLN A 148 17.59 5.98 8.45
CA GLN A 148 16.19 5.65 8.67
C GLN A 148 15.49 5.36 7.34
N ILE A 149 15.64 6.24 6.34
CA ILE A 149 15.05 6.07 5.01
C ILE A 149 15.54 4.76 4.38
N SER A 150 16.86 4.52 4.40
CA SER A 150 17.45 3.29 3.85
C SER A 150 16.92 2.05 4.57
N SER A 151 16.91 2.07 5.91
CA SER A 151 16.48 0.91 6.70
C SER A 151 14.98 0.62 6.52
N LEU A 152 14.13 1.66 6.52
CA LEU A 152 12.70 1.51 6.28
C LEU A 152 12.42 0.90 4.91
N GLY A 153 13.13 1.37 3.88
CA GLY A 153 13.05 0.82 2.54
C GLY A 153 13.39 -0.67 2.50
N GLU A 154 14.48 -1.09 3.14
CA GLU A 154 14.88 -2.51 3.22
C GLU A 154 13.85 -3.38 3.96
N LEU A 155 13.32 -2.89 5.08
CA LEU A 155 12.32 -3.62 5.88
C LEU A 155 11.02 -3.81 5.09
N LEU A 156 10.54 -2.75 4.43
CA LEU A 156 9.35 -2.77 3.59
C LEU A 156 9.52 -3.70 2.40
N PHE A 157 10.67 -3.59 1.74
CA PHE A 157 11.02 -4.46 0.64
C PHE A 157 10.99 -5.93 1.08
N LEU A 158 11.67 -6.28 2.17
CA LEU A 158 11.66 -7.65 2.68
C LEU A 158 10.24 -8.14 2.99
N ALA A 159 9.43 -7.35 3.69
CA ALA A 159 8.08 -7.74 4.06
C ALA A 159 7.15 -7.95 2.85
N LEU A 160 7.25 -7.11 1.83
CA LEU A 160 6.50 -7.28 0.58
C LEU A 160 6.82 -8.64 -0.07
N HIS A 161 8.10 -8.98 -0.18
CA HIS A 161 8.55 -10.24 -0.77
C HIS A 161 8.13 -11.44 0.07
N LEU A 162 8.27 -11.36 1.40
CA LEU A 162 7.79 -12.40 2.30
C LEU A 162 6.28 -12.60 2.19
N LYS A 163 5.49 -11.53 2.03
CA LYS A 163 4.05 -11.61 1.80
C LYS A 163 3.73 -12.36 0.50
N ILE A 164 4.39 -12.03 -0.61
CA ILE A 164 4.23 -12.72 -1.90
C ILE A 164 4.57 -14.22 -1.74
N MET A 165 5.72 -14.53 -1.13
CA MET A 165 6.14 -15.91 -0.91
C MET A 165 5.16 -16.68 -0.01
N LYS A 166 4.61 -16.05 1.04
CA LYS A 166 3.62 -16.65 1.95
C LYS A 166 2.30 -16.92 1.23
N GLN A 167 1.80 -15.99 0.42
CA GLN A 167 0.59 -16.17 -0.39
C GLN A 167 0.71 -17.34 -1.37
N ASN A 168 1.93 -17.61 -1.86
CA ASN A 168 2.25 -18.74 -2.73
C ASN A 168 2.63 -20.02 -1.97
N ASN A 169 2.46 -20.04 -0.64
CA ASN A 169 2.81 -21.16 0.23
C ASN A 169 4.29 -21.60 0.12
N LEU A 170 5.19 -20.70 -0.28
CA LEU A 170 6.62 -21.00 -0.40
C LEU A 170 7.30 -21.02 0.96
N ILE A 171 6.74 -20.30 1.93
CA ILE A 171 7.34 -20.10 3.25
C ILE A 171 6.32 -20.29 4.37
N GLN A 172 6.82 -20.46 5.59
CA GLN A 172 6.03 -20.52 6.82
C GLN A 172 6.73 -19.80 7.96
N GLU A 173 5.97 -19.34 8.94
CA GLU A 173 6.52 -18.88 10.22
C GLU A 173 6.77 -20.09 11.14
N GLY A 174 7.94 -20.09 11.77
CA GLY A 174 8.34 -21.03 12.82
C GLY A 174 8.90 -20.29 14.04
N PRO A 175 9.22 -21.00 15.12
CA PRO A 175 9.71 -20.40 16.36
C PRO A 175 11.03 -19.65 16.19
N ASP A 176 11.88 -20.10 15.26
CA ASP A 176 13.21 -19.53 15.01
C ASP A 176 13.22 -18.51 13.86
N GLY A 177 12.08 -18.30 13.20
CA GLY A 177 11.94 -17.38 12.07
C GLY A 177 11.17 -17.95 10.89
N VAL A 178 11.46 -17.43 9.70
CA VAL A 178 10.81 -17.81 8.45
C VAL A 178 11.51 -18.99 7.80
N ILE A 179 10.76 -20.05 7.55
CA ILE A 179 11.25 -21.32 6.98
C ILE A 179 10.80 -21.42 5.53
N LEU A 180 11.72 -21.76 4.62
CA LEU A 180 11.41 -22.10 3.23
C LEU A 180 10.74 -23.48 3.19
N ARG A 181 9.46 -23.54 2.79
CA ARG A 181 8.70 -24.80 2.69
C ARG A 181 8.95 -25.54 1.39
N GLN A 182 8.96 -24.81 0.29
CA GLN A 182 9.09 -25.39 -1.04
C GLN A 182 9.72 -24.39 -1.98
N LYS A 183 10.48 -24.90 -2.95
CA LYS A 183 10.96 -24.10 -4.07
C LYS A 183 9.92 -24.04 -5.17
N MET A 184 9.84 -22.90 -5.83
CA MET A 184 8.99 -22.69 -7.00
C MET A 184 9.78 -21.90 -8.03
N ASN A 185 9.59 -22.22 -9.31
CA ASN A 185 10.13 -21.37 -10.37
C ASN A 185 9.65 -19.92 -10.17
N PRO A 186 10.54 -18.93 -10.07
CA PRO A 186 10.15 -17.55 -9.80
C PRO A 186 9.12 -16.99 -10.78
N ASP A 187 9.14 -17.42 -12.03
CA ASP A 187 8.18 -16.97 -13.05
C ASP A 187 6.76 -17.52 -12.84
N ASP A 188 6.62 -18.62 -12.10
CA ASP A 188 5.33 -19.28 -11.83
C ASP A 188 4.63 -18.76 -10.57
N VAL A 189 5.29 -17.86 -9.82
CA VAL A 189 4.77 -17.27 -8.59
C VAL A 189 3.59 -16.35 -8.91
N SER A 190 2.46 -16.52 -8.22
CA SER A 190 1.29 -15.67 -8.40
C SER A 190 1.48 -14.33 -7.67
N ILE A 191 1.21 -13.23 -8.36
CA ILE A 191 1.18 -11.88 -7.79
C ILE A 191 -0.15 -11.19 -8.10
N GLU A 192 -0.52 -10.21 -7.28
CA GLU A 192 -1.74 -9.41 -7.42
C GLU A 192 -1.40 -7.92 -7.33
N TYR A 193 -1.79 -7.16 -8.35
CA TYR A 193 -1.66 -5.70 -8.35
C TYR A 193 -3.04 -5.04 -8.37
N ARG A 194 -3.21 -3.97 -7.58
CA ARG A 194 -4.39 -3.11 -7.72
C ARG A 194 -4.28 -2.31 -9.01
N VAL A 195 -5.35 -2.33 -9.80
CA VAL A 195 -5.46 -1.52 -11.02
C VAL A 195 -6.41 -0.37 -10.74
N THR A 196 -5.92 0.85 -10.86
CA THR A 196 -6.71 2.08 -10.68
C THR A 196 -7.35 2.56 -11.98
N ASP A 197 -6.72 2.31 -13.13
CA ASP A 197 -7.26 2.67 -14.46
C ASP A 197 -7.45 1.43 -15.35
N LEU A 198 -8.64 0.85 -15.30
CA LEU A 198 -9.02 -0.29 -16.14
C LEU A 198 -9.09 0.05 -17.63
N ALA A 199 -9.29 1.31 -18.01
CA ALA A 199 -9.50 1.68 -19.40
C ALA A 199 -8.23 1.48 -20.23
N ARG A 200 -7.06 1.41 -19.59
CA ARG A 200 -5.77 1.18 -20.23
C ARG A 200 -5.34 -0.29 -20.28
N ILE A 201 -6.05 -1.20 -19.61
CA ILE A 201 -5.71 -2.63 -19.69
C ILE A 201 -6.63 -3.32 -20.70
N ASP A 202 -6.12 -3.53 -21.91
CA ASP A 202 -6.80 -4.26 -22.96
C ASP A 202 -7.08 -5.72 -22.54
N ILE A 203 -8.35 -6.12 -22.55
CA ILE A 203 -8.80 -7.47 -22.18
C ILE A 203 -8.19 -8.53 -23.10
N GLU A 204 -7.98 -8.22 -24.38
CA GLU A 204 -7.36 -9.16 -25.33
C GLU A 204 -5.90 -9.41 -24.97
N VAL A 205 -5.16 -8.35 -24.60
CA VAL A 205 -3.77 -8.43 -24.14
C VAL A 205 -3.69 -9.22 -22.82
N GLN A 206 -4.58 -8.96 -21.85
CA GLN A 206 -4.62 -9.74 -20.60
C GLN A 206 -4.84 -11.24 -20.85
N ASN A 207 -5.80 -11.57 -21.72
CA ASN A 207 -6.13 -12.96 -22.05
C ASN A 207 -4.98 -13.66 -22.76
N ALA A 208 -4.25 -12.96 -23.64
CA ALA A 208 -3.07 -13.48 -24.31
C ALA A 208 -1.96 -13.85 -23.31
N HIS A 209 -1.86 -13.13 -22.20
CA HIS A 209 -0.90 -13.37 -21.12
C HIS A 209 -1.48 -14.20 -19.96
N HIS A 210 -2.66 -14.80 -20.11
CA HIS A 210 -3.32 -15.59 -19.05
C HIS A 210 -3.48 -14.84 -17.71
N LEU A 211 -3.73 -13.54 -17.77
CA LEU A 211 -4.00 -12.71 -16.60
C LEU A 211 -5.50 -12.65 -16.32
N SER A 212 -5.87 -12.46 -15.06
CA SER A 212 -7.25 -12.40 -14.61
C SER A 212 -7.51 -11.12 -13.82
N LEU A 213 -8.63 -10.45 -14.09
CA LEU A 213 -9.12 -9.37 -13.22
C LEU A 213 -10.04 -9.95 -12.15
N VAL A 214 -9.71 -9.68 -10.90
CA VAL A 214 -10.46 -10.10 -9.72
C VAL A 214 -11.03 -8.85 -9.06
N LYS A 215 -12.35 -8.76 -9.00
CA LYS A 215 -13.02 -7.75 -8.17
C LYS A 215 -12.98 -8.18 -6.71
N ARG A 216 -12.26 -7.46 -5.86
CA ARG A 216 -12.25 -7.64 -4.41
C ARG A 216 -13.18 -6.62 -3.78
N VAL A 217 -14.24 -7.10 -3.16
CA VAL A 217 -15.17 -6.26 -2.39
C VAL A 217 -14.86 -6.44 -0.91
N SER A 218 -14.46 -5.36 -0.25
CA SER A 218 -14.24 -5.33 1.18
C SER A 218 -15.23 -4.41 1.86
N PHE A 219 -15.72 -4.84 3.02
CA PHE A 219 -16.63 -4.05 3.85
C PHE A 219 -15.79 -3.44 4.96
N THR A 220 -15.62 -2.13 4.92
CA THR A 220 -14.98 -1.38 6.00
C THR A 220 -16.04 -0.58 6.74
N SER A 221 -15.82 -0.30 8.01
CA SER A 221 -16.63 0.69 8.71
C SER A 221 -15.76 1.91 8.94
N LYS A 222 -16.15 3.06 8.40
CA LYS A 222 -15.54 4.34 8.78
C LYS A 222 -16.43 5.02 9.79
N THR A 223 -15.82 5.79 10.67
CA THR A 223 -16.58 6.68 11.53
C THR A 223 -16.69 8.03 10.86
N ARG A 224 -17.90 8.39 10.48
CA ARG A 224 -18.24 9.73 10.01
C ARG A 224 -18.56 10.60 11.20
N VAL A 225 -17.86 11.70 11.34
CA VAL A 225 -18.22 12.75 12.28
C VAL A 225 -18.91 13.84 11.48
N LEU A 226 -20.21 14.02 11.74
CA LEU A 226 -21.00 15.12 11.21
C LEU A 226 -20.83 16.31 12.15
N ILE A 227 -20.47 17.46 11.59
CA ILE A 227 -20.41 18.72 12.32
C ILE A 227 -21.70 19.46 12.00
N ASP A 228 -22.51 19.73 13.03
CA ASP A 228 -23.79 20.43 12.85
C ASP A 228 -23.52 21.93 12.68
N PRO A 229 -23.85 22.54 11.52
CA PRO A 229 -23.67 23.97 11.27
C PRO A 229 -24.71 24.84 12.00
N SER A 230 -25.55 24.29 12.89
CA SER A 230 -26.48 25.07 13.72
C SER A 230 -25.81 26.03 14.71
N LEU A 231 -24.48 26.16 14.66
CA LEU A 231 -23.72 27.31 15.11
C LEU A 231 -23.08 28.01 13.90
N TYR A 232 -23.89 28.70 13.11
CA TYR A 232 -23.38 29.89 12.46
C TYR A 232 -23.27 30.99 13.52
N CYS A 233 -22.11 31.66 13.54
CA CYS A 233 -21.57 32.63 14.51
C CYS A 233 -20.78 31.93 15.65
N ILE A 234 -19.48 32.17 15.90
CA ILE A 234 -18.69 33.42 15.86
C ILE A 234 -17.19 33.07 15.68
N CYS A 235 -16.74 32.61 14.51
CA CYS A 235 -15.30 32.44 14.27
C CYS A 235 -14.89 33.19 13.01
N SER A 236 -13.87 34.05 13.09
CA SER A 236 -13.28 34.66 11.89
C SER A 236 -12.50 33.61 11.09
N ASP A 237 -12.25 33.89 9.80
CA ASP A 237 -11.40 33.04 8.96
C ASP A 237 -10.03 32.78 9.62
N ASP A 238 -9.52 33.75 10.38
CA ASP A 238 -8.27 33.64 11.15
C ASP A 238 -8.38 32.63 12.31
N GLU A 239 -9.50 32.59 13.03
CA GLU A 239 -9.71 31.65 14.15
C GLU A 239 -9.91 30.20 13.65
N LEU A 240 -10.49 30.05 12.45
CA LEU A 240 -10.57 28.77 11.76
C LEU A 240 -9.18 28.29 11.33
N LEU A 241 -8.40 29.16 10.69
CA LEU A 241 -7.03 28.85 10.25
C LEU A 241 -6.10 28.53 11.42
N ASP A 242 -6.18 29.27 12.53
CA ASP A 242 -5.41 29.00 13.75
C ASP A 242 -5.79 27.68 14.43
N ALA A 243 -7.05 27.24 14.30
CA ALA A 243 -7.50 25.96 14.83
C ALA A 243 -7.02 24.76 13.98
N ILE A 244 -6.80 24.97 12.68
CA ILE A 244 -6.38 23.92 11.74
C ILE A 244 -4.85 23.87 11.59
N ALA A 245 -4.15 25.00 11.75
CA ALA A 245 -2.68 25.08 11.60
C ALA A 245 -1.85 24.10 12.45
N PRO A 246 -2.23 23.73 13.70
CA PRO A 246 -1.53 22.71 14.48
C PRO A 246 -1.67 21.29 13.92
N LEU A 247 -2.68 21.05 13.07
CA LEU A 247 -2.92 19.76 12.41
C LEU A 247 -2.10 19.60 11.13
N SER A 248 -1.57 20.70 10.57
CA SER A 248 -0.76 20.72 9.34
C SER A 248 0.75 20.66 9.60
N SER A 249 1.17 20.54 10.86
CA SER A 249 2.58 20.59 11.28
C SER A 249 3.10 19.28 11.91
N THR A 250 2.40 18.17 11.70
CA THR A 250 2.87 16.80 11.97
C THR A 250 3.25 16.08 10.69
#